data_AF-A0A942MV65-F1
#
_entry.id   AF-A0A942MV65-F1
#
_cell.length_a   1.000
_cell.length_b   1.000
_cell.length_c   1.000
_cell.angle_alpha   90.00
_cell.angle_beta   90.00
_cell.angle_gamma   90.00
#
_symmetry.space_group_name_H-M   'P 1'
#
loop_
_entity.id
_entity.type
_entity.pdbx_description
1 polymer ?
#
loop_
_entity_poly.entity_id
_entity_poly.type
_entity_poly.pdbx_seq_one_letter_code
_entity_poly.pdbx_strand_id
1 'polypeptide(L)'
;MFIKQDSKKEIEHNFVKIFLQLMPNIPIGTIIQDENPDILYESTTDLIGIEVTRLHKSDKIKREEAERIYFLNECVKEYEKLGMPPIEVKVFFAWQTTFNKKNRNARAKKLASIVALHIPSEFSGVRVKNDFKTLDVFPAEIHSITIYRFGHKENFWNEAGFGYYQEDVIEILQNRINSKNEKLETYNKRCSLYWLLIVIENEADSTFFLPSKDSLDYHFKSQFDKIFLLNLFGNTVDELNTVSN
;
A
#
# COMPACT_ATOMS: atom_id res chain seq x y z
N MET A 1 -4.90 -14.52 -26.05
CA MET A 1 -3.85 -13.50 -26.24
C MET A 1 -3.08 -13.44 -24.93
N PHE A 2 -1.92 -14.10 -24.86
CA PHE A 2 -1.10 -14.12 -23.64
C PHE A 2 -0.41 -12.77 -23.52
N ILE A 3 -0.78 -11.98 -22.51
CA ILE A 3 0.01 -10.80 -22.14
C ILE A 3 1.38 -11.35 -21.71
N LYS A 4 2.42 -10.98 -22.45
CA LYS A 4 3.78 -11.34 -22.11
C LYS A 4 4.06 -10.68 -20.77
N GLN A 5 4.30 -11.49 -19.74
CA GLN A 5 4.70 -10.97 -18.44
C GLN A 5 6.08 -10.35 -18.62
N ASP A 6 6.18 -9.03 -18.42
CA ASP A 6 7.46 -8.33 -18.50
C ASP A 6 8.45 -8.97 -17.52
N SER A 7 9.69 -9.15 -17.96
CA SER A 7 10.74 -9.67 -17.10
C SER A 7 11.03 -8.66 -15.98
N LYS A 8 11.48 -9.16 -14.82
CA LYS A 8 11.86 -8.31 -13.66
C LYS A 8 12.77 -7.13 -14.07
N LYS A 9 13.72 -7.38 -14.99
CA LYS A 9 14.64 -6.36 -15.51
C LYS A 9 13.97 -5.29 -16.36
N GLU A 10 13.00 -5.67 -17.20
CA GLU A 10 12.23 -4.70 -17.99
C GLU A 10 11.42 -3.77 -17.09
N ILE A 11 10.86 -4.32 -16.01
CA ILE A 11 10.13 -3.55 -14.99
C ILE A 11 11.06 -2.57 -14.27
N GLU A 12 12.21 -3.02 -13.76
CA GLU A 12 13.19 -2.16 -13.07
C GLU A 12 13.70 -1.04 -14.00
N HIS A 13 13.96 -1.37 -15.27
CA HIS A 13 14.36 -0.39 -16.28
C HIS A 13 13.26 0.66 -16.55
N ASN A 14 12.00 0.25 -16.57
CA ASN A 14 10.88 1.19 -16.70
C ASN A 14 10.75 2.09 -15.48
N PHE A 15 10.98 1.60 -14.26
CA PHE A 15 11.00 2.44 -13.06
C PHE A 15 12.08 3.50 -13.11
N VAL A 16 13.31 3.14 -13.51
CA VAL A 16 14.38 4.13 -13.65
C VAL A 16 14.05 5.16 -14.72
N LYS A 17 13.46 4.76 -15.86
CA LYS A 17 12.99 5.73 -16.87
C LYS A 17 12.01 6.74 -16.30
N ILE A 18 10.99 6.28 -15.57
CA ILE A 18 9.99 7.15 -14.93
C ILE A 18 10.67 8.06 -13.90
N PHE A 19 11.53 7.51 -13.05
CA PHE A 19 12.32 8.27 -12.08
C PHE A 19 13.12 9.40 -12.73
N LEU A 20 13.91 9.10 -13.77
CA LEU A 20 14.74 10.09 -14.47
C LEU A 20 13.89 11.19 -15.15
N GLN A 21 12.68 10.86 -15.64
CA GLN A 21 11.75 11.83 -16.22
C GLN A 21 11.19 12.81 -15.18
N LEU A 22 11.08 12.39 -13.92
CA LEU A 22 10.53 13.18 -12.83
C LEU A 22 11.59 13.98 -12.07
N MET A 23 12.88 13.65 -12.25
CA MET A 23 13.98 14.32 -11.58
C MET A 23 14.25 15.72 -12.18
N PRO A 24 14.15 16.80 -11.39
CA PRO A 24 14.58 18.10 -11.85
C PRO A 24 16.10 18.15 -11.98
N ASN A 25 16.61 18.60 -13.13
CA ASN A 25 18.04 18.86 -13.39
C ASN A 25 18.97 17.63 -13.36
N ILE A 26 18.49 16.44 -13.72
CA ILE A 26 19.39 15.31 -13.90
C ILE A 26 20.32 15.55 -15.11
N PRO A 27 21.65 15.35 -14.99
CA PRO A 27 22.56 15.51 -16.12
C PRO A 27 22.15 14.59 -17.27
N ILE A 28 22.24 15.05 -18.52
CA ILE A 28 21.89 14.22 -19.68
C ILE A 28 22.79 12.98 -19.69
N GLY A 29 22.18 11.81 -19.89
CA GLY A 29 22.86 10.54 -19.80
C GLY A 29 22.07 9.38 -20.40
N THR A 30 22.68 8.19 -20.38
CA THR A 30 22.12 6.96 -20.95
C THR A 30 21.95 5.90 -19.87
N ILE A 31 20.84 5.17 -19.93
CA ILE A 31 20.59 4.00 -19.08
C ILE A 31 21.23 2.77 -19.71
N ILE A 32 22.08 2.09 -18.95
CA ILE A 32 22.76 0.85 -19.34
C ILE A 32 22.30 -0.25 -18.38
N GLN A 33 21.83 -1.37 -18.93
CA GLN A 33 21.46 -2.54 -18.11
C GLN A 33 22.71 -3.20 -17.52
N ASP A 34 22.59 -3.64 -16.28
CA ASP A 34 23.68 -4.25 -15.53
C ASP A 34 23.11 -5.25 -14.50
N GLU A 35 23.97 -5.97 -13.78
CA GLU A 35 23.53 -6.91 -12.73
C GLU A 35 24.01 -6.49 -11.33
N ASN A 36 25.08 -5.70 -11.25
CA ASN A 36 25.67 -5.24 -10.01
C ASN A 36 26.30 -3.85 -10.22
N PRO A 37 25.53 -2.77 -10.05
CA PRO A 37 24.13 -2.66 -9.59
C PRO A 37 23.09 -3.04 -10.67
N ASP A 38 21.79 -3.04 -10.31
CA ASP A 38 20.70 -3.40 -11.25
C ASP A 38 20.74 -2.56 -12.55
N ILE A 39 21.09 -1.27 -12.44
CA ILE A 39 21.14 -0.33 -13.57
C ILE A 39 22.35 0.60 -13.43
N LEU A 40 22.99 0.92 -14.54
CA LEU A 40 23.96 2.01 -14.64
C LEU A 40 23.35 3.21 -15.36
N TYR A 41 23.62 4.39 -14.85
CA TYR A 41 23.31 5.65 -15.52
C TYR A 41 24.61 6.40 -15.81
N GLU A 42 24.96 6.46 -17.09
CA GLU A 42 26.15 7.16 -17.56
C GLU A 42 25.77 8.58 -17.96
N SER A 43 26.17 9.56 -17.14
CA SER A 43 26.08 10.98 -17.46
C SER A 43 27.38 11.47 -18.09
N THR A 44 27.43 12.74 -18.48
CA THR A 44 28.66 13.36 -19.01
C THR A 44 29.83 13.40 -18.03
N THR A 45 29.56 13.33 -16.72
CA THR A 45 30.58 13.49 -15.66
C THR A 45 30.74 12.27 -14.77
N ASP A 46 29.67 11.49 -14.60
CA ASP A 46 29.57 10.45 -13.60
C ASP A 46 28.95 9.18 -14.14
N LEU A 47 29.47 8.05 -13.69
CA LEU A 47 28.84 6.74 -13.83
C LEU A 47 28.14 6.40 -12.52
N ILE A 48 26.81 6.45 -12.53
CA ILE A 48 25.97 6.28 -11.35
C ILE A 48 25.41 4.86 -11.35
N GLY A 49 25.62 4.16 -10.26
CA GLY A 49 25.02 2.87 -10.00
C GLY A 49 23.66 3.01 -9.34
N ILE A 50 22.59 2.52 -9.96
CA ILE A 50 21.23 2.60 -9.40
C ILE A 50 20.78 1.19 -9.01
N GLU A 51 20.63 0.95 -7.71
CA GLU A 51 19.95 -0.22 -7.18
C GLU A 51 18.45 0.06 -7.12
N VAL A 52 17.62 -0.88 -7.59
CA VAL A 52 16.17 -0.74 -7.57
C VAL A 52 15.56 -1.68 -6.53
N THR A 53 14.55 -1.20 -5.83
CA THR A 53 13.78 -2.05 -4.92
C THR A 53 12.35 -1.59 -4.81
N ARG A 54 11.46 -2.54 -4.58
CA ARG A 54 10.03 -2.28 -4.41
C ARG A 54 9.71 -2.27 -2.92
N LEU A 55 8.92 -1.30 -2.48
CA LEU A 55 8.35 -1.32 -1.15
C LEU A 55 7.13 -2.25 -1.17
N HIS A 56 7.29 -3.43 -0.60
CA HIS A 56 6.20 -4.39 -0.49
C HIS A 56 5.53 -4.23 0.88
N LYS A 57 4.20 -4.33 0.92
CA LYS A 57 3.47 -4.52 2.19
C LYS A 57 4.09 -5.71 2.92
N SER A 58 4.28 -5.58 4.24
CA SER A 58 4.71 -6.70 5.06
C SER A 58 3.67 -7.84 4.97
N ASP A 59 4.13 -9.08 5.14
CA ASP A 59 3.22 -10.25 5.10
C ASP A 59 2.10 -10.15 6.15
N LYS A 60 2.37 -9.46 7.26
CA LYS A 60 1.37 -9.14 8.27
C LYS A 60 0.23 -8.30 7.69
N ILE A 61 0.53 -7.22 6.97
CA ILE A 61 -0.48 -6.33 6.38
C ILE A 61 -1.28 -7.05 5.30
N LYS A 62 -0.60 -7.80 4.42
CA LYS A 62 -1.27 -8.61 3.39
C LYS A 62 -2.23 -9.62 4.03
N ARG A 63 -1.84 -10.23 5.14
CA ARG A 63 -2.67 -11.17 5.89
C ARG A 63 -3.87 -10.47 6.53
N GLU A 64 -3.69 -9.30 7.12
CA GLU A 64 -4.78 -8.52 7.71
C GLU A 64 -5.80 -8.07 6.65
N GLU A 65 -5.33 -7.61 5.48
CA GLU A 65 -6.16 -7.29 4.30
C GLU A 65 -6.96 -8.50 3.83
N ALA A 66 -6.30 -9.65 3.65
CA ALA A 66 -6.98 -10.88 3.26
C ALA A 66 -8.06 -11.27 4.27
N GLU A 67 -7.79 -11.15 5.57
CA GLU A 67 -8.79 -11.44 6.60
C GLU A 67 -9.97 -10.46 6.60
N ARG A 68 -9.76 -9.17 6.29
CA ARG A 68 -10.86 -8.20 6.10
C ARG A 68 -11.70 -8.52 4.87
N ILE A 69 -11.08 -8.89 3.76
CA ILE A 69 -11.80 -9.34 2.56
C ILE A 69 -12.63 -10.59 2.88
N TYR A 70 -12.04 -11.58 3.55
CA TYR A 70 -12.79 -12.77 3.98
C TYR A 70 -13.94 -12.40 4.91
N PHE A 71 -13.73 -11.47 5.84
CA PHE A 71 -14.79 -11.01 6.74
C PHE A 71 -15.95 -10.36 5.98
N LEU A 72 -15.68 -9.46 5.03
CA LEU A 72 -16.70 -8.80 4.22
C LEU A 72 -17.47 -9.82 3.37
N ASN A 73 -16.79 -10.79 2.76
CA ASN A 73 -17.43 -11.87 2.02
C ASN A 73 -18.37 -12.71 2.90
N GLU A 74 -17.98 -13.00 4.15
CA GLU A 74 -18.88 -13.66 5.10
C GLU A 74 -20.06 -12.77 5.50
N CYS A 75 -19.89 -11.45 5.60
CA CYS A 75 -21.01 -10.54 5.87
C CYS A 75 -22.04 -10.55 4.74
N VAL A 76 -21.59 -10.55 3.48
CA VAL A 76 -22.48 -10.65 2.31
C VAL A 76 -23.30 -11.94 2.39
N LYS A 77 -22.65 -13.09 2.61
CA LYS A 77 -23.34 -14.38 2.74
C LYS A 77 -24.37 -14.39 3.86
N GLU A 78 -24.04 -13.82 5.02
CA GLU A 78 -24.97 -13.77 6.15
C GLU A 78 -26.13 -12.80 5.89
N TYR A 79 -25.90 -11.69 5.20
CA TYR A 79 -26.95 -10.75 4.81
C TYR A 79 -27.90 -11.34 3.76
N GLU A 80 -27.37 -12.05 2.76
CA GLU A 80 -28.17 -12.73 1.73
C GLU A 80 -29.11 -13.78 2.31
N LYS A 81 -28.68 -14.51 3.36
CA LYS A 81 -29.54 -15.45 4.09
C LYS A 81 -30.77 -14.79 4.73
N LEU A 82 -30.73 -13.48 4.98
CA LEU A 82 -31.86 -12.73 5.55
C LEU A 82 -32.92 -12.36 4.50
N GLY A 83 -32.66 -12.56 3.20
CA GLY A 83 -33.61 -12.24 2.12
C GLY A 83 -33.88 -10.74 1.95
N MET A 84 -32.92 -9.90 2.35
CA MET A 84 -33.02 -8.45 2.30
C MET A 84 -32.70 -7.88 0.91
N PRO A 85 -33.17 -6.66 0.56
CA PRO A 85 -32.89 -6.06 -0.75
C PRO A 85 -31.38 -5.81 -0.96
N PRO A 86 -30.91 -5.79 -2.22
CA PRO A 86 -29.52 -5.45 -2.52
C PRO A 86 -29.16 -4.03 -2.08
N ILE A 87 -27.97 -3.89 -1.51
CA ILE A 87 -27.44 -2.63 -0.96
C ILE A 87 -25.94 -2.48 -1.24
N GLU A 88 -25.46 -1.25 -1.16
CA GLU A 88 -24.03 -0.97 -1.04
C GLU A 88 -23.68 -0.67 0.43
N VAL A 89 -22.61 -1.28 0.96
CA VAL A 89 -22.12 -1.07 2.32
C VAL A 89 -20.64 -0.71 2.28
N LYS A 90 -20.33 0.48 2.82
CA LYS A 90 -18.97 0.92 3.13
C LYS A 90 -18.65 0.61 4.58
N VAL A 91 -17.65 -0.22 4.84
CA VAL A 91 -17.25 -0.61 6.20
C VAL A 91 -15.98 0.12 6.62
N PHE A 92 -16.04 0.83 7.73
CA PHE A 92 -14.89 1.53 8.32
C PHE A 92 -14.38 0.71 9.52
N PHE A 93 -13.23 0.06 9.37
CA PHE A 93 -12.60 -0.71 10.44
C PHE A 93 -11.97 0.23 11.50
N ALA A 94 -11.88 -0.26 12.73
CA ALA A 94 -11.18 0.42 13.82
C ALA A 94 -9.65 0.20 13.72
N TRP A 95 -8.85 1.00 14.43
CA TRP A 95 -7.37 1.02 14.33
C TRP A 95 -6.67 -0.32 14.68
N GLN A 96 -7.36 -1.27 15.31
CA GLN A 96 -6.78 -2.55 15.74
C GLN A 96 -7.72 -3.73 15.49
N THR A 97 -7.89 -4.13 14.23
CA THR A 97 -8.72 -5.30 13.90
C THR A 97 -7.89 -6.55 13.70
N THR A 98 -7.99 -7.50 14.61
CA THR A 98 -7.55 -8.88 14.35
C THR A 98 -8.77 -9.77 14.14
N PHE A 99 -8.99 -10.15 12.88
CA PHE A 99 -9.89 -11.23 12.54
C PHE A 99 -9.14 -12.55 12.59
N ASN A 100 -9.80 -13.58 13.10
CA ASN A 100 -9.36 -14.95 12.96
C ASN A 100 -10.55 -15.82 12.57
N LYS A 101 -10.28 -17.01 12.05
CA LYS A 101 -11.33 -17.92 11.55
C LYS A 101 -12.46 -18.17 12.57
N LYS A 102 -12.15 -18.18 13.88
CA LYS A 102 -13.10 -18.45 14.95
C LYS A 102 -14.05 -17.27 15.21
N ASN A 103 -13.54 -16.04 15.18
CA ASN A 103 -14.34 -14.85 15.48
C ASN A 103 -15.02 -14.24 14.25
N ARG A 104 -14.50 -14.51 13.04
CA ARG A 104 -14.96 -13.92 11.78
C ARG A 104 -16.44 -14.18 11.50
N ASN A 105 -16.88 -15.44 11.56
CA ASN A 105 -18.25 -15.81 11.20
C ASN A 105 -19.28 -15.21 12.17
N ALA A 106 -19.00 -15.27 13.48
CA ALA A 106 -19.88 -14.70 14.49
C ALA A 106 -20.03 -13.17 14.34
N ARG A 107 -18.92 -12.48 14.07
CA ARG A 107 -18.91 -11.03 13.84
C ARG A 107 -19.58 -10.65 12.53
N ALA A 108 -19.39 -11.45 11.49
CA ALA A 108 -20.00 -11.21 10.18
C ALA A 108 -21.52 -11.30 10.25
N LYS A 109 -22.05 -12.35 10.89
CA LYS A 109 -23.49 -12.50 11.14
C LYS A 109 -24.07 -11.31 11.91
N LYS A 110 -23.33 -10.83 12.91
CA LYS A 110 -23.73 -9.68 13.71
C LYS A 110 -23.75 -8.40 12.87
N LEU A 111 -22.71 -8.12 12.08
CA LEU A 111 -22.68 -6.96 11.21
C LEU A 111 -23.79 -7.01 10.15
N ALA A 112 -24.03 -8.17 9.54
CA ALA A 112 -25.13 -8.38 8.60
C ALA A 112 -26.49 -8.06 9.23
N SER A 113 -26.70 -8.47 10.49
CA SER A 113 -27.92 -8.19 11.24
C SER A 113 -28.08 -6.68 11.52
N ILE A 114 -27.00 -5.98 11.91
CA ILE A 114 -27.02 -4.53 12.10
C ILE A 114 -27.37 -3.82 10.79
N VAL A 115 -26.77 -4.24 9.68
CA VAL A 115 -27.05 -3.67 8.36
C VAL A 115 -28.52 -3.87 7.98
N ALA A 116 -29.06 -5.08 8.17
CA ALA A 116 -30.47 -5.37 7.91
C ALA A 116 -31.44 -4.51 8.73
N LEU A 117 -31.07 -4.18 9.98
CA LEU A 117 -31.88 -3.31 10.85
C LEU A 117 -31.86 -1.83 10.44
N HIS A 118 -30.86 -1.42 9.65
CA HIS A 118 -30.65 -0.01 9.27
C HIS A 118 -30.73 0.19 7.76
N ILE A 119 -31.44 -0.68 7.03
CA ILE A 119 -31.63 -0.48 5.58
C ILE A 119 -32.36 0.84 5.35
N PRO A 120 -31.78 1.79 4.59
CA PRO A 120 -32.40 3.07 4.34
C PRO A 120 -33.53 2.93 3.30
N SER A 121 -34.33 4.00 3.15
CA SER A 121 -35.29 4.10 2.06
C SER A 121 -34.60 4.05 0.70
N GLU A 122 -35.34 3.71 -0.36
CA GLU A 122 -34.79 3.70 -1.72
C GLU A 122 -34.20 5.06 -2.10
N PHE A 123 -33.07 5.01 -2.80
CA PHE A 123 -32.26 6.14 -3.23
C PHE A 123 -31.70 7.01 -2.10
N SER A 124 -31.53 6.43 -0.91
CA SER A 124 -30.94 7.12 0.24
C SER A 124 -29.82 6.31 0.91
N GLY A 125 -29.14 6.96 1.85
CA GLY A 125 -28.06 6.36 2.62
C GLY A 125 -28.15 6.72 4.10
N VAL A 126 -27.60 5.85 4.94
CA VAL A 126 -27.49 6.08 6.38
C VAL A 126 -26.11 5.69 6.88
N ARG A 127 -25.58 6.45 7.83
CA ARG A 127 -24.34 6.13 8.53
C ARG A 127 -24.66 5.67 9.94
N VAL A 128 -24.18 4.49 10.31
CA VAL A 128 -24.29 3.94 11.67
C VAL A 128 -22.89 3.94 12.28
N LYS A 129 -22.75 4.59 13.44
CA LYS A 129 -21.49 4.67 14.18
C LYS A 129 -21.51 3.71 15.37
N ASN A 130 -20.38 3.08 15.63
CA ASN A 130 -20.16 2.32 16.85
C ASN A 130 -19.91 3.32 18.00
N ASP A 131 -20.66 3.18 19.09
CA ASP A 131 -20.49 4.00 20.29
C ASP A 131 -19.45 3.42 21.27
N PHE A 132 -18.96 2.21 20.98
CA PHE A 132 -18.01 1.41 21.77
C PHE A 132 -18.45 1.14 23.21
N LYS A 133 -19.72 1.40 23.56
CA LYS A 133 -20.29 1.14 24.89
C LYS A 133 -20.86 -0.26 25.00
N THR A 134 -21.37 -0.79 23.89
CA THR A 134 -22.06 -2.09 23.86
C THR A 134 -21.44 -2.98 22.79
N LEU A 135 -20.29 -3.57 23.11
CA LEU A 135 -19.55 -4.46 22.19
C LEU A 135 -20.35 -5.70 21.78
N ASP A 136 -21.41 -6.06 22.53
CA ASP A 136 -22.35 -7.13 22.21
C ASP A 136 -23.37 -6.76 21.12
N VAL A 137 -23.51 -5.48 20.81
CA VAL A 137 -24.42 -4.99 19.76
C VAL A 137 -23.67 -4.65 18.48
N PHE A 138 -22.50 -3.99 18.58
CA PHE A 138 -21.68 -3.60 17.42
C PHE A 138 -20.28 -4.24 17.53
N PRO A 139 -19.76 -4.94 16.51
CA PRO A 139 -18.41 -5.52 16.59
C PRO A 139 -17.36 -4.45 16.87
N ALA A 140 -16.49 -4.67 17.87
CA ALA A 140 -15.45 -3.73 18.29
C ALA A 140 -14.48 -3.35 17.16
N GLU A 141 -14.35 -4.24 16.17
CA GLU A 141 -13.48 -4.09 15.02
C GLU A 141 -14.01 -3.09 14.00
N ILE A 142 -15.29 -2.71 14.10
CA ILE A 142 -15.94 -1.83 13.14
C ILE A 142 -16.21 -0.50 13.83
N HIS A 143 -15.60 0.56 13.32
CA HIS A 143 -15.82 1.92 13.81
C HIS A 143 -17.16 2.48 13.32
N SER A 144 -17.47 2.30 12.04
CA SER A 144 -18.75 2.73 11.47
C SER A 144 -19.06 1.99 10.18
N ILE A 145 -20.30 2.06 9.74
CA ILE A 145 -20.74 1.64 8.41
C ILE A 145 -21.54 2.75 7.76
N THR A 146 -21.46 2.81 6.43
CA THR A 146 -22.41 3.59 5.61
C THR A 146 -23.13 2.62 4.70
N ILE A 147 -24.46 2.67 4.69
CA ILE A 147 -25.34 1.80 3.91
C ILE A 147 -26.05 2.67 2.89
N TYR A 148 -26.07 2.25 1.63
CA TYR A 148 -26.79 2.90 0.54
C TYR A 148 -27.74 1.93 -0.15
N ARG A 149 -28.92 2.43 -0.55
CA ARG A 149 -29.90 1.66 -1.32
C ARG A 149 -30.20 2.35 -2.64
N PHE A 150 -29.32 2.19 -3.64
CA PHE A 150 -29.46 2.82 -4.96
C PHE A 150 -30.08 1.92 -6.05
N GLY A 151 -30.80 0.86 -5.67
CA GLY A 151 -31.48 -0.02 -6.62
C GLY A 151 -30.54 -0.95 -7.39
N HIS A 152 -29.41 -1.31 -6.80
CA HIS A 152 -28.51 -2.32 -7.36
C HIS A 152 -29.20 -3.68 -7.51
N LYS A 153 -28.72 -4.51 -8.44
CA LYS A 153 -29.18 -5.89 -8.60
C LYS A 153 -28.49 -6.85 -7.62
N GLU A 154 -27.33 -6.46 -7.11
CA GLU A 154 -26.43 -7.28 -6.28
C GLU A 154 -25.93 -6.47 -5.09
N ASN A 155 -25.46 -7.18 -4.05
CA ASN A 155 -24.88 -6.56 -2.87
C ASN A 155 -23.42 -6.14 -3.14
N PHE A 156 -23.07 -4.91 -2.78
CA PHE A 156 -21.71 -4.40 -2.87
C PHE A 156 -21.18 -4.07 -1.48
N TRP A 157 -20.26 -4.86 -0.96
CA TRP A 157 -19.65 -4.61 0.34
C TRP A 157 -18.16 -4.39 0.15
N ASN A 158 -17.66 -3.24 0.59
CA ASN A 158 -16.24 -2.97 0.59
C ASN A 158 -15.79 -2.20 1.83
N GLU A 159 -14.50 -2.33 2.10
CA GLU A 159 -13.81 -1.46 3.03
C GLU A 159 -13.86 -0.03 2.51
N ALA A 160 -14.28 0.90 3.35
CA ALA A 160 -14.13 2.31 3.07
C ALA A 160 -12.64 2.63 3.15
N GLY A 161 -12.02 2.86 1.99
CA GLY A 161 -10.59 3.12 1.86
C GLY A 161 -10.15 4.37 2.60
N PHE A 162 -9.90 4.26 3.89
CA PHE A 162 -8.80 4.97 4.51
C PHE A 162 -7.66 3.98 4.48
N GLY A 163 -6.83 4.04 3.43
CA GLY A 163 -5.62 3.23 3.39
C GLY A 163 -4.89 3.39 4.72
N TYR A 164 -4.28 2.32 5.20
CA TYR A 164 -3.48 2.36 6.42
C TYR A 164 -2.50 3.53 6.32
N TYR A 165 -2.72 4.58 7.10
CA TYR A 165 -1.68 5.56 7.39
C TYR A 165 -0.67 4.79 8.22
N GLN A 166 0.38 4.32 7.59
CA GLN A 166 1.48 3.74 8.33
C GLN A 166 2.20 4.90 9.02
N GLU A 167 1.97 5.05 10.32
CA GLU A 167 2.74 5.99 11.14
C GLU A 167 4.23 5.57 11.25
N ASP A 168 4.57 4.36 10.79
CA ASP A 168 5.93 3.81 10.87
C ASP A 168 6.52 3.37 9.51
N VAL A 169 6.38 4.24 8.51
CA VAL A 169 7.09 4.05 7.23
C VAL A 169 8.62 4.19 7.43
N ILE A 170 9.05 4.90 8.48
CA ILE A 170 10.46 5.12 8.80
C ILE A 170 11.18 3.79 9.07
N GLU A 171 10.66 2.94 9.96
CA GLU A 171 11.30 1.66 10.26
C GLU A 171 11.35 0.77 9.00
N ILE A 172 10.27 0.74 8.22
CA ILE A 172 10.18 -0.06 7.00
C ILE A 172 11.19 0.40 5.96
N LEU A 173 11.30 1.71 5.72
CA LEU A 173 12.30 2.29 4.83
C LEU A 173 13.71 2.02 5.34
N GLN A 174 13.99 2.23 6.63
CA GLN A 174 15.31 1.99 7.20
C GLN A 174 15.72 0.52 7.08
N ASN A 175 14.82 -0.42 7.35
CA ASN A 175 15.06 -1.86 7.18
C ASN A 175 15.33 -2.22 5.72
N ARG A 176 14.59 -1.61 4.78
CA ARG A 176 14.84 -1.81 3.35
C ARG A 176 16.20 -1.27 2.92
N ILE A 177 16.59 -0.09 3.40
CA ILE A 177 17.89 0.52 3.14
C ILE A 177 19.02 -0.36 3.69
N ASN A 178 18.90 -0.83 4.93
CA ASN A 178 19.89 -1.71 5.56
C ASN A 178 20.12 -2.98 4.74
N SER A 179 19.04 -3.65 4.31
CA SER A 179 19.13 -4.85 3.48
C SER A 179 19.82 -4.60 2.13
N LYS A 180 19.80 -3.37 1.61
CA LYS A 180 20.46 -3.01 0.36
C LYS A 180 21.91 -2.52 0.57
N ASN A 181 22.23 -1.94 1.72
CA ASN A 181 23.61 -1.59 2.08
C ASN A 181 24.51 -2.84 2.05
N GLU A 182 24.03 -3.99 2.51
CA GLU A 182 24.77 -5.27 2.45
C GLU A 182 25.24 -5.64 1.03
N LYS A 183 24.55 -5.18 -0.01
CA LYS A 183 24.95 -5.44 -1.39
C LYS A 183 26.03 -4.48 -1.90
N LEU A 184 26.11 -3.26 -1.38
CA LEU A 184 27.13 -2.29 -1.81
C LEU A 184 28.55 -2.82 -1.60
N GLU A 185 28.76 -3.60 -0.55
CA GLU A 185 30.04 -4.26 -0.28
C GLU A 185 30.47 -5.21 -1.40
N THR A 186 29.51 -5.75 -2.16
CA THR A 186 29.76 -6.68 -3.27
C THR A 186 29.99 -5.97 -4.61
N TYR A 187 29.82 -4.65 -4.68
CA TYR A 187 29.93 -3.91 -5.93
C TYR A 187 31.40 -3.54 -6.22
N ASN A 188 31.80 -3.70 -7.49
CA ASN A 188 33.20 -3.59 -7.93
C ASN A 188 33.79 -2.16 -7.96
N LYS A 189 33.27 -1.21 -7.15
CA LYS A 189 33.70 0.20 -7.05
C LYS A 189 33.90 0.94 -8.38
N ARG A 190 33.25 0.51 -9.46
CA ARG A 190 33.36 1.11 -10.80
C ARG A 190 32.52 2.37 -10.97
N CYS A 191 31.51 2.57 -10.13
CA CYS A 191 30.64 3.75 -10.17
C CYS A 191 31.23 4.83 -9.28
N SER A 192 31.14 6.09 -9.70
CA SER A 192 31.52 7.23 -8.87
C SER A 192 30.50 7.48 -7.75
N LEU A 193 29.24 7.12 -8.00
CA LEU A 193 28.12 7.27 -7.07
C LEU A 193 27.23 6.03 -7.10
N TYR A 194 26.61 5.73 -5.97
CA TYR A 194 25.60 4.69 -5.81
C TYR A 194 24.31 5.28 -5.25
N TRP A 195 23.22 5.14 -6.00
CA TRP A 195 21.89 5.57 -5.61
C TRP A 195 20.99 4.37 -5.36
N LEU A 196 20.04 4.53 -4.44
CA LEU A 196 18.97 3.58 -4.21
C LEU A 196 17.64 4.19 -4.64
N LEU A 197 16.94 3.49 -5.54
CA LEU A 197 15.57 3.82 -5.95
C LEU A 197 14.58 2.86 -5.29
N ILE A 198 13.78 3.37 -4.37
CA ILE A 198 12.68 2.65 -3.71
C ILE A 198 11.38 2.99 -4.43
N VAL A 199 10.69 2.00 -4.98
CA VAL A 199 9.47 2.17 -5.77
C VAL A 199 8.25 1.77 -4.96
N ILE A 200 7.26 2.67 -4.92
CA ILE A 200 5.94 2.44 -4.36
C ILE A 200 4.95 2.28 -5.52
N GLU A 201 4.49 1.05 -5.68
CA GLU A 201 3.49 0.65 -6.65
C GLU A 201 2.18 0.47 -5.88
N ASN A 202 1.43 1.56 -5.74
CA ASN A 202 0.12 1.50 -5.08
C ASN A 202 -0.87 0.76 -6.00
N GLU A 203 -0.79 -0.57 -6.06
CA GLU A 203 -1.81 -1.40 -6.68
C GLU A 203 -3.00 -1.54 -5.71
N ALA A 204 -4.13 -0.95 -6.12
CA ALA A 204 -5.50 -1.13 -5.64
C ALA A 204 -5.72 -1.34 -4.12
N ASP A 205 -6.31 -0.31 -3.50
CA ASP A 205 -7.10 -0.34 -2.27
C ASP A 205 -6.46 -1.01 -1.04
N SER A 206 -5.87 -0.16 -0.17
CA SER A 206 -5.84 -0.23 1.31
C SER A 206 -4.48 0.00 2.00
N THR A 207 -3.40 0.32 1.28
CA THR A 207 -2.21 0.92 1.91
C THR A 207 -1.62 1.97 1.00
N PHE A 208 -1.81 3.23 1.36
CA PHE A 208 -1.06 4.32 0.76
C PHE A 208 0.22 4.44 1.56
N PHE A 209 1.35 4.00 0.99
CA PHE A 209 2.64 4.50 1.47
C PHE A 209 2.76 5.94 0.96
N LEU A 210 2.14 6.86 1.68
CA LEU A 210 2.38 8.29 1.49
C LEU A 210 3.43 8.68 2.52
N PRO A 211 4.65 9.04 2.10
CA PRO A 211 5.61 9.57 3.05
C PRO A 211 5.01 10.81 3.71
N SER A 212 4.92 10.78 5.04
CA SER A 212 4.58 11.96 5.84
C SER A 212 5.73 12.96 5.79
N LYS A 213 5.46 14.22 6.16
CA LYS A 213 6.51 15.23 6.34
C LYS A 213 7.62 14.70 7.28
N ASP A 214 7.24 14.03 8.36
CA ASP A 214 8.19 13.44 9.32
C ASP A 214 9.09 12.40 8.67
N SER A 215 8.56 11.55 7.77
CA SER A 215 9.37 10.55 7.07
C SER A 215 10.29 11.13 6.00
N LEU A 216 9.90 12.25 5.37
CA LEU A 216 10.76 12.95 4.41
C LEU A 216 11.87 13.72 5.12
N ASP A 217 11.56 14.34 6.26
CA ASP A 217 12.50 15.10 7.10
C ASP A 217 13.39 14.17 7.98
N TYR A 218 13.06 12.87 8.05
CA TYR A 218 13.84 11.88 8.79
C TYR A 218 15.19 11.61 8.12
N HIS A 219 16.25 11.49 8.94
CA HIS A 219 17.60 11.22 8.47
C HIS A 219 17.89 9.71 8.51
N PHE A 220 17.78 9.06 7.35
CA PHE A 220 18.03 7.64 7.22
C PHE A 220 19.51 7.32 7.22
N LYS A 221 19.89 6.26 7.94
CA LYS A 221 21.25 5.74 7.92
C LYS A 221 21.49 4.97 6.63
N SER A 222 22.47 5.39 5.82
CA SER A 222 22.72 4.75 4.53
C SER A 222 24.18 4.84 4.10
N GLN A 223 24.59 3.87 3.28
CA GLN A 223 25.87 3.88 2.56
C GLN A 223 25.71 4.34 1.10
N PHE A 224 24.47 4.51 0.62
CA PHE A 224 24.19 5.09 -0.69
C PHE A 224 24.39 6.62 -0.66
N ASP A 225 24.92 7.19 -1.74
CA ASP A 225 25.10 8.63 -1.88
C ASP A 225 23.77 9.38 -1.90
N LYS A 226 22.75 8.77 -2.52
CA LYS A 226 21.38 9.29 -2.56
C LYS A 226 20.35 8.18 -2.50
N ILE A 227 19.19 8.49 -1.91
CA ILE A 227 18.04 7.58 -1.89
C ILE A 227 16.83 8.34 -2.38
N PHE A 228 16.11 7.72 -3.30
CA PHE A 228 14.91 8.27 -3.88
C PHE A 228 13.72 7.36 -3.64
N LEU A 229 12.58 7.97 -3.34
CA LEU A 229 11.30 7.31 -3.23
C LEU A 229 10.45 7.69 -4.45
N LEU A 230 10.21 6.73 -5.34
CA LEU A 230 9.36 6.90 -6.51
C LEU A 230 7.94 6.41 -6.20
N ASN A 231 6.97 7.32 -6.18
CA ASN A 231 5.56 6.98 -6.07
C ASN A 231 4.91 6.98 -7.45
N LEU A 232 4.67 5.78 -8.01
CA LEU A 232 4.10 5.66 -9.36
C LEU A 232 2.68 6.20 -9.47
N PHE A 233 1.89 6.17 -8.39
CA PHE A 233 0.52 6.68 -8.40
C PHE A 233 0.47 8.20 -8.28
N GLY A 234 1.31 8.76 -7.38
CA GLY A 234 1.45 10.20 -7.24
C GLY A 234 2.20 10.85 -8.41
N ASN A 235 2.93 10.03 -9.19
CA ASN A 235 3.87 10.49 -10.20
C ASN A 235 4.88 11.49 -9.62
N THR A 236 5.38 11.19 -8.42
CA THR A 236 6.33 12.01 -7.67
C THR A 236 7.60 11.23 -7.36
N VAL A 237 8.69 11.98 -7.21
CA VAL A 237 9.96 11.49 -6.71
C VAL A 237 10.37 12.39 -5.55
N ASP A 238 10.63 11.78 -4.40
CA ASP A 238 11.13 12.46 -3.22
C ASP A 238 12.55 11.96 -2.90
N GLU A 239 13.52 12.87 -2.72
CA GLU A 239 14.85 12.53 -2.20
C GLU A 239 14.76 12.42 -0.68
N LEU A 240 15.20 11.28 -0.12
CA LEU A 240 15.21 11.07 1.33
C LEU A 240 16.48 11.64 1.93
N ASN A 241 16.38 12.27 3.10
CA ASN A 241 17.54 12.76 3.83
C ASN A 241 18.35 11.58 4.37
N THR A 242 19.66 11.56 4.09
CA THR A 242 20.56 10.50 4.54
C THR A 242 21.67 11.03 5.44
N VAL A 243 22.12 10.18 6.36
CA VAL A 243 23.36 10.36 7.12
C VAL A 243 24.23 9.14 6.92
N SER A 244 25.52 9.37 6.72
CA SER A 244 26.51 8.30 6.64
C SER A 244 26.50 7.48 7.92
N ASN A 245 26.57 6.16 7.77
CA ASN A 245 26.77 5.23 8.89
C ASN A 245 28.16 5.40 9.53
#